data_AF-A0ABD1KV49-F1
#
_entry.id   AF-A0ABD1KV49-F1
#
_cell.length_a   1.000
_cell.length_b   1.000
_cell.length_c   1.000
_cell.angle_alpha   90.00
_cell.angle_beta   90.00
_cell.angle_gamma   90.00
#
_symmetry.space_group_name_H-M   'P 1'
#
loop_
_entity.id
_entity.type
_entity.pdbx_description
1 polymer ?
#
loop_
_entity_poly.entity_id
_entity_poly.type
_entity_poly.pdbx_seq_one_letter_code
_entity_poly.pdbx_strand_id
1 'polypeptide(L)'
;MKEYFKDIRLCIGTGEFVSDWQKLEVGIMAGCTISPLAFTMAMEMVIRASKWVVGGERRREGLRLPPIRAFMDDMTLLTTTVPCTKRLLERINTNLRWARMRIKPSKSRSISVTKGKVVEQKFTVEGEEIPSIRVRPVKSLGRWYNADLSDREQVEQLRKDVVEGLEKIDRSGLPGKLKLWCMQFGLFPRVMWPMSVYEVPLSKVEKLERVVNSYVKKWLGVPRCLSSVALYGKGILQLPINSLVEEFKCAKVRTELLLTGSKDRIVSGLAPNPSKGKKWKPKVAVQEAEAALRHGEIMGNVQIGRGGLGRTSGKPMWRKADQKEKRRLVVEQIRRQEEASRQVKAVSLAKQGQWLNWEGVERKQVTWRDLWSMESNRLKFLLGATYDVLPSPDNLRIWTDGDPSCTLCSGVATLRHILSGCKVSLAQGRYTWRHNQVLKCLAAGIEMRRQQVNAEGSHKKGIQFVREGEKSKSRKVKEYYTGSKGLADAGRCGGKVGGPSRNSYH
;
A
#
# COMPACT_ATOMS: atom_id res chain seq x y z
N MET A 1 28.93 18.28 18.35
CA MET A 1 29.26 17.36 17.22
C MET A 1 30.75 17.02 17.20
N LYS A 2 31.68 18.00 17.25
CA LYS A 2 33.13 17.72 17.37
C LYS A 2 33.50 16.80 18.53
N GLU A 3 32.97 17.05 19.73
CA GLU A 3 33.22 16.19 20.90
C GLU A 3 32.69 14.77 20.71
N TYR A 4 31.50 14.63 20.10
CA TYR A 4 30.89 13.32 19.84
C TYR A 4 31.75 12.43 18.92
N PHE A 5 32.43 13.02 17.94
CA PHE A 5 33.28 12.27 16.99
C PHE A 5 34.76 12.22 17.39
N LYS A 6 35.17 12.81 18.53
CA LYS A 6 36.60 13.00 18.88
C LYS A 6 37.34 11.70 19.18
N ASP A 7 36.68 10.76 19.87
CA ASP A 7 37.30 9.52 20.38
C ASP A 7 36.55 8.27 19.93
N ILE A 8 35.90 8.35 18.76
CA ILE A 8 35.23 7.18 18.19
C ILE A 8 36.28 6.14 17.79
N ARG A 9 36.11 4.95 18.35
CA ARG A 9 36.84 3.74 17.96
C ARG A 9 35.86 2.73 17.36
N LEU A 10 36.32 1.99 16.38
CA LEU A 10 35.58 0.91 15.75
C LEU A 10 36.42 -0.36 15.75
N CYS A 11 35.75 -1.50 15.82
CA CYS A 11 36.32 -2.80 15.53
C CYS A 11 35.51 -3.43 14.39
N ILE A 12 36.16 -4.21 13.53
CA ILE A 12 35.53 -4.89 12.41
C ILE A 12 35.45 -6.36 12.76
N GLY A 13 34.23 -6.87 12.89
CA GLY A 13 33.95 -8.29 13.06
C GLY A 13 33.52 -8.91 11.73
N THR A 14 34.21 -9.97 11.33
CA THR A 14 33.77 -10.93 10.30
C THR A 14 33.46 -12.26 10.97
N GLY A 15 32.96 -13.25 10.23
CA GLY A 15 32.77 -14.60 10.80
C GLY A 15 34.06 -15.29 11.24
N GLU A 16 35.22 -14.82 10.75
CA GLU A 16 36.52 -15.46 10.93
C GLU A 16 37.46 -14.69 11.87
N PHE A 17 37.31 -13.37 11.99
CA PHE A 17 38.13 -12.57 12.89
C PHE A 17 37.42 -11.30 13.38
N VAL A 18 37.91 -10.77 14.51
CA VAL A 18 37.56 -9.45 15.02
C VAL A 18 38.85 -8.63 15.11
N SER A 19 38.88 -7.45 14.51
CA SER A 19 40.03 -6.56 14.61
C SER A 19 40.13 -5.91 15.98
N ASP A 20 41.32 -5.43 16.34
CA ASP A 20 41.47 -4.50 17.46
C ASP A 20 40.68 -3.20 17.26
N TRP A 21 40.50 -2.46 18.35
CA TRP A 21 39.89 -1.14 18.34
C TRP A 21 40.76 -0.13 17.59
N GLN A 22 40.27 0.34 16.45
CA GLN A 22 40.92 1.32 15.60
C GLN A 22 40.27 2.69 15.79
N LYS A 23 41.08 3.75 15.85
CA LYS A 23 40.58 5.13 15.89
C LYS A 23 40.09 5.52 14.49
N LEU A 24 38.89 6.09 14.41
CA LEU A 24 38.34 6.59 13.14
C LEU A 24 38.91 7.98 12.83
N GLU A 25 39.85 8.06 11.88
CA GLU A 25 40.46 9.35 11.48
C GLU A 25 39.68 10.10 10.39
N VAL A 26 39.13 9.36 9.41
CA VAL A 26 38.38 9.92 8.29
C VAL A 26 37.07 9.17 8.12
N GLY A 27 35.97 9.91 8.11
CA GLY A 27 34.63 9.39 7.86
C GLY A 27 33.71 9.48 9.06
N ILE A 28 32.54 8.86 8.92
CA ILE A 28 31.46 8.81 9.91
C ILE A 28 30.97 7.37 10.00
N MET A 29 30.47 6.95 11.17
CA MET A 29 30.03 5.58 11.36
C MET A 29 28.68 5.30 10.69
N ALA A 30 28.64 4.29 9.81
CA ALA A 30 27.38 3.76 9.31
C ALA A 30 26.56 3.16 10.47
N GLY A 31 25.26 3.46 10.51
CA GLY A 31 24.35 3.03 11.60
C GLY A 31 24.27 3.98 12.79
N CYS A 32 25.14 4.98 12.90
CA CYS A 32 25.01 6.05 13.89
C CYS A 32 23.89 7.03 13.52
N THR A 33 23.03 7.39 14.48
CA THR A 33 21.88 8.27 14.25
C THR A 33 22.26 9.71 13.87
N ILE A 34 23.43 10.18 14.29
CA ILE A 34 23.93 11.55 14.01
C ILE A 34 24.66 11.61 12.65
N SER A 35 25.22 10.50 12.20
CA SER A 35 26.06 10.45 11.00
C SER A 35 25.34 10.93 9.72
N PRO A 36 24.08 10.54 9.42
CA PRO A 36 23.34 11.09 8.29
C PRO A 36 23.20 12.62 8.30
N LEU A 37 23.01 13.22 9.48
CA LEU A 37 22.89 14.67 9.62
C LEU A 37 24.24 15.35 9.37
N ALA A 38 25.32 14.84 9.96
CA ALA A 38 26.67 15.34 9.75
C ALA A 38 27.06 15.28 8.26
N PHE A 39 26.76 14.17 7.60
CA PHE A 39 26.95 14.00 6.16
C PHE A 39 26.18 15.06 5.36
N THR A 40 24.89 15.21 5.65
CA THR A 40 24.02 16.17 4.94
C THR A 40 24.53 17.60 5.10
N MET A 41 24.98 17.99 6.28
CA MET A 41 25.57 19.31 6.53
C MET A 41 26.84 19.55 5.71
N ALA A 42 27.78 18.60 5.73
CA ALA A 42 29.01 18.70 4.95
C ALA A 42 28.73 18.74 3.45
N MET A 43 27.81 17.89 2.97
CA MET A 43 27.46 17.82 1.56
C MET A 43 26.73 19.09 1.09
N GLU A 44 25.86 19.67 1.91
CA GLU A 44 25.20 20.95 1.61
C GLU A 44 26.22 22.09 1.45
N MET A 45 27.29 22.12 2.25
CA MET A 45 28.38 23.10 2.07
C MET A 45 29.06 22.94 0.71
N VAL A 46 29.39 21.71 0.32
CA VAL A 46 29.99 21.41 -1.00
C VAL A 46 29.06 21.82 -2.14
N ILE A 47 27.76 21.51 -2.02
CA ILE A 47 26.74 21.87 -3.02
C ILE A 47 26.63 23.39 -3.15
N ARG A 48 26.55 24.12 -2.03
CA ARG A 48 26.47 25.59 -2.04
C ARG A 48 27.71 26.26 -2.61
N ALA A 49 28.91 25.75 -2.32
CA ALA A 49 30.16 26.26 -2.87
C ALA A 49 30.32 25.98 -4.38
N SER A 50 29.56 25.02 -4.91
CA SER A 50 29.63 24.60 -6.30
C SER A 50 28.52 25.19 -7.18
N LYS A 51 27.33 25.43 -6.64
CA LYS A 51 26.14 25.77 -7.44
C LYS A 51 26.19 27.13 -8.15
N TRP A 52 27.07 28.05 -7.76
CA TRP A 52 27.11 29.41 -8.31
C TRP A 52 27.86 29.53 -9.64
N VAL A 53 28.61 28.50 -10.04
CA VAL A 53 29.40 28.53 -11.30
C VAL A 53 28.55 28.39 -12.56
N VAL A 54 27.33 27.87 -12.42
CA VAL A 54 26.37 27.71 -13.50
C VAL A 54 24.96 27.89 -12.94
N GLY A 55 24.05 28.51 -13.69
CA GLY A 55 22.72 28.74 -13.13
C GLY A 55 21.73 27.56 -13.25
N GLY A 56 22.11 26.44 -13.90
CA GLY A 56 21.22 25.28 -14.11
C GLY A 56 20.35 25.35 -15.37
N GLU A 57 19.40 24.43 -15.49
CA GLU A 57 18.59 24.15 -16.69
C GLU A 57 17.31 24.99 -16.75
N ARG A 58 17.11 25.75 -17.83
CA ARG A 58 15.90 26.56 -18.03
C ARG A 58 14.79 25.71 -18.65
N ARG A 59 13.58 25.75 -18.09
CA ARG A 59 12.40 25.09 -18.66
C ARG A 59 11.45 26.10 -19.32
N ARG A 60 10.49 25.58 -20.08
CA ARG A 60 9.32 26.35 -20.55
C ARG A 60 8.63 26.90 -19.30
N GLU A 61 8.13 28.13 -19.36
CA GLU A 61 7.57 28.91 -18.21
C GLU A 61 8.58 29.71 -17.37
N GLY A 62 9.84 29.83 -17.80
CA GLY A 62 10.82 30.70 -17.11
C GLY A 62 11.37 30.14 -15.79
N LEU A 63 10.84 29.02 -15.32
CA LEU A 63 11.37 28.26 -14.19
C LEU A 63 12.71 27.64 -14.53
N ARG A 64 13.62 27.64 -13.55
CA ARG A 64 14.97 27.11 -13.68
C ARG A 64 15.21 25.97 -12.70
N LEU A 65 15.61 24.81 -13.20
CA LEU A 65 16.03 23.70 -12.37
C LEU A 65 17.41 23.99 -11.78
N PRO A 66 17.63 23.66 -10.49
CA PRO A 66 18.94 23.85 -9.89
C PRO A 66 19.97 22.96 -10.60
N PRO A 67 21.22 23.46 -10.74
CA PRO A 67 22.28 22.74 -11.44
C PRO A 67 22.72 21.46 -10.74
N ILE A 68 22.46 21.38 -9.42
CA ILE A 68 22.82 20.25 -8.57
C ILE A 68 21.56 19.81 -7.84
N ARG A 69 21.30 18.51 -7.86
CA ARG A 69 20.34 17.83 -6.97
C ARG A 69 21.08 16.71 -6.28
N ALA A 70 20.84 16.51 -4.99
CA ALA A 70 21.52 15.47 -4.23
C ALA A 70 20.54 14.75 -3.31
N PHE A 71 20.75 13.46 -3.14
CA PHE A 71 20.16 12.65 -2.09
C PHE A 71 21.29 11.83 -1.47
N MET A 72 21.75 12.25 -0.29
CA MET A 72 22.98 11.73 0.30
C MET A 72 24.15 11.85 -0.69
N ASP A 73 24.86 10.76 -0.99
CA ASP A 73 26.00 10.71 -1.92
C ASP A 73 25.58 10.70 -3.40
N ASP A 74 24.32 10.37 -3.70
CA ASP A 74 23.80 10.39 -5.06
C ASP A 74 23.56 11.84 -5.52
N MET A 75 24.48 12.37 -6.33
CA MET A 75 24.35 13.69 -6.97
C MET A 75 23.94 13.57 -8.44
N THR A 76 23.01 14.43 -8.86
CA THR A 76 22.62 14.63 -10.27
C THR A 76 22.94 16.05 -10.69
N LEU A 77 23.75 16.20 -11.74
CA LEU A 77 24.10 17.49 -12.33
C LEU A 77 23.21 17.74 -13.56
N LEU A 78 22.59 18.92 -13.63
CA LEU A 78 21.64 19.30 -14.69
C LEU A 78 21.99 20.67 -15.26
N THR A 79 22.45 20.69 -16.51
CA THR A 79 22.97 21.88 -17.19
C THR A 79 22.53 21.91 -18.65
N THR A 80 22.51 23.10 -19.24
CA THR A 80 22.06 23.34 -20.62
C THR A 80 23.10 22.97 -21.69
N THR A 81 24.38 23.13 -21.37
CA THR A 81 25.47 22.99 -22.35
C THR A 81 26.65 22.19 -21.79
N VAL A 82 27.37 21.53 -22.68
CA VAL A 82 28.56 20.72 -22.34
C VAL A 82 29.63 21.53 -21.58
N PRO A 83 29.98 22.78 -21.98
CA PRO A 83 30.95 23.58 -21.22
C PRO A 83 30.49 23.89 -19.80
N CYS A 84 29.20 24.16 -19.59
CA CYS A 84 28.64 24.36 -18.26
C CYS A 84 28.77 23.10 -17.40
N THR A 85 28.49 21.92 -17.96
CA THR A 85 28.66 20.65 -17.25
C THR A 85 30.11 20.42 -16.84
N LYS A 86 31.08 20.64 -17.74
CA LYS A 86 32.51 20.48 -17.45
C LYS A 86 32.96 21.41 -16.32
N ARG A 87 32.64 22.70 -16.41
CA ARG A 87 32.95 23.68 -15.34
C ARG A 87 32.34 23.30 -13.99
N LEU A 88 31.08 22.88 -13.98
CA LEU A 88 30.41 22.45 -12.76
C LEU A 88 31.07 21.21 -12.17
N LEU A 89 31.39 20.22 -13.00
CA LEU A 89 32.02 18.96 -12.60
C LEU A 89 33.41 19.20 -12.01
N GLU A 90 34.23 20.04 -12.64
CA GLU A 90 35.54 20.46 -12.12
C GLU A 90 35.40 21.16 -10.76
N ARG A 91 34.48 22.12 -10.64
CA ARG A 91 34.25 22.84 -9.38
C ARG A 91 33.83 21.89 -8.25
N ILE A 92 32.91 20.97 -8.52
CA ILE A 92 32.47 19.98 -7.54
C ILE A 92 33.64 19.08 -7.14
N ASN A 93 34.44 18.62 -8.10
CA ASN A 93 35.59 17.77 -7.80
C ASN A 93 36.60 18.46 -6.88
N THR A 94 36.91 19.74 -7.16
CA THR A 94 37.79 20.55 -6.29
C THR A 94 37.23 20.68 -4.88
N ASN A 95 35.94 20.99 -4.74
CA ASN A 95 35.31 21.15 -3.44
C ASN A 95 35.20 19.82 -2.66
N LEU A 96 34.95 18.71 -3.35
CA LEU A 96 34.95 17.37 -2.74
C LEU A 96 36.35 16.98 -2.26
N ARG A 97 37.38 17.25 -3.06
CA ARG A 97 38.79 17.03 -2.65
C ARG A 97 39.16 17.84 -1.41
N TRP A 98 38.73 19.10 -1.33
CA TRP A 98 38.91 19.91 -0.13
C TRP A 98 38.27 19.26 1.10
N ALA A 99 37.09 18.65 0.92
CA ALA A 99 36.41 17.87 1.94
C ALA A 99 36.93 16.42 2.12
N ARG A 100 38.07 16.07 1.49
CA ARG A 100 38.68 14.72 1.48
C ARG A 100 37.75 13.62 0.95
N MET A 101 36.83 13.97 0.07
CA MET A 101 35.96 13.06 -0.66
C MET A 101 36.39 12.95 -2.12
N ARG A 102 36.01 11.85 -2.79
CA ARG A 102 36.32 11.62 -4.21
C ARG A 102 35.09 11.15 -4.97
N ILE A 103 34.95 11.64 -6.20
CA ILE A 103 34.00 11.08 -7.16
C ILE A 103 34.55 9.74 -7.63
N LYS A 104 33.68 8.75 -7.82
CA LYS A 104 34.03 7.45 -8.41
C LYS A 104 33.50 7.37 -9.85
N PRO A 105 34.31 7.68 -10.89
CA PRO A 105 33.86 7.77 -12.28
C PRO A 105 33.18 6.49 -12.78
N SER A 106 33.68 5.32 -12.35
CA SER A 106 33.09 4.01 -12.67
C SER A 106 31.68 3.79 -12.11
N LYS A 107 31.26 4.52 -11.08
CA LYS A 107 29.87 4.55 -10.56
C LYS A 107 29.04 5.70 -11.11
N SER A 108 29.67 6.75 -11.63
CA SER A 108 28.99 7.89 -12.27
C SER A 108 28.54 7.55 -13.69
N ARG A 109 27.49 8.22 -14.18
CA ARG A 109 27.02 8.07 -15.56
C ARG A 109 26.66 9.41 -16.17
N SER A 110 26.93 9.55 -17.46
CA SER A 110 26.62 10.76 -18.21
C SER A 110 25.49 10.53 -19.21
N ILE A 111 24.65 11.55 -19.38
CA ILE A 111 23.61 11.62 -20.40
C ILE A 111 23.65 13.01 -21.02
N SER A 112 23.68 13.08 -22.35
CA SER A 112 23.52 14.32 -23.10
C SER A 112 22.37 14.15 -24.07
N VAL A 113 21.44 15.11 -24.11
CA VAL A 113 20.22 15.01 -24.93
C VAL A 113 20.11 16.24 -25.83
N THR A 114 20.07 16.02 -27.13
CA THR A 114 19.91 17.09 -28.14
C THR A 114 18.72 16.76 -29.02
N LYS A 115 17.78 17.71 -29.16
CA LYS A 115 16.54 17.53 -29.93
C LYS A 115 15.78 16.22 -29.59
N GLY A 116 15.79 15.84 -28.30
CA GLY A 116 15.10 14.65 -27.79
C GLY A 116 15.82 13.32 -28.02
N LYS A 117 17.02 13.31 -28.61
CA LYS A 117 17.83 12.11 -28.81
C LYS A 117 19.05 12.13 -27.89
N VAL A 118 19.43 10.97 -27.36
CA VAL A 118 20.67 10.82 -26.58
C VAL A 118 21.86 10.93 -27.52
N VAL A 119 22.74 11.89 -27.25
CA VAL A 119 23.99 12.12 -27.99
C VAL A 119 25.15 11.63 -27.13
N GLU A 120 26.15 11.06 -27.80
CA GLU A 120 27.38 10.65 -27.13
C GLU A 120 28.23 11.87 -26.82
N GLN A 121 28.52 12.07 -25.53
CA GLN A 121 29.40 13.12 -25.05
C GLN A 121 30.25 12.57 -23.93
N LYS A 122 31.56 12.78 -24.04
CA LYS A 122 32.53 12.33 -23.05
C LYS A 122 32.75 13.39 -21.98
N PHE A 123 32.75 12.94 -20.74
CA PHE A 123 33.09 13.73 -19.55
C PHE A 123 34.15 12.96 -18.76
N THR A 124 35.11 13.69 -18.22
CA THR A 124 36.24 13.12 -17.49
C THR A 124 36.35 13.75 -16.11
N VAL A 125 36.75 12.96 -15.14
CA VAL A 125 37.10 13.42 -13.78
C VAL A 125 38.46 12.82 -13.46
N GLU A 126 39.45 13.67 -13.19
CA GLU A 126 40.81 13.24 -12.82
C GLU A 126 41.47 12.33 -13.88
N GLY A 127 41.18 12.56 -15.16
CA GLY A 127 41.69 11.76 -16.28
C GLY A 127 40.90 10.48 -16.56
N GLU A 128 39.99 10.06 -15.67
CA GLU A 128 39.11 8.90 -15.90
C GLU A 128 37.83 9.32 -16.64
N GLU A 129 37.42 8.53 -17.64
CA GLU A 129 36.17 8.76 -18.40
C GLU A 129 34.95 8.29 -17.61
N ILE A 130 33.92 9.14 -17.53
CA ILE A 130 32.60 8.78 -17.01
C ILE A 130 31.81 8.07 -18.11
N PRO A 131 31.40 6.79 -17.91
CA PRO A 131 30.66 6.05 -18.93
C PRO A 131 29.31 6.69 -19.25
N SER A 132 28.93 6.69 -20.54
CA SER A 132 27.59 7.10 -20.97
C SER A 132 26.53 6.05 -20.58
N ILE A 133 25.30 6.51 -20.35
CA ILE A 133 24.14 5.61 -20.15
C ILE A 133 23.86 4.69 -21.35
N ARG A 134 24.37 5.01 -22.54
CA ARG A 134 24.29 4.14 -23.73
C ARG A 134 25.11 2.86 -23.56
N VAL A 135 26.27 2.98 -22.91
CA VAL A 135 27.18 1.87 -22.66
C VAL A 135 26.74 1.09 -21.43
N ARG A 136 26.40 1.81 -20.35
CA ARG A 136 25.96 1.20 -19.09
C ARG A 136 24.80 1.98 -18.49
N PRO A 137 23.58 1.41 -18.44
CA PRO A 137 22.44 2.08 -17.82
C PRO A 137 22.70 2.36 -16.34
N VAL A 138 21.98 3.33 -15.78
CA VAL A 138 22.11 3.72 -14.37
C VAL A 138 20.79 3.60 -13.64
N LYS A 139 20.85 3.14 -12.39
CA LYS A 139 19.73 3.20 -11.47
C LYS A 139 19.96 4.35 -10.49
N SER A 140 19.04 5.31 -10.45
CA SER A 140 19.06 6.45 -9.52
C SER A 140 17.72 6.51 -8.78
N LEU A 141 17.76 6.54 -7.44
CA LEU A 141 16.58 6.59 -6.57
C LEU A 141 15.49 5.55 -6.92
N GLY A 142 15.91 4.35 -7.33
CA GLY A 142 15.02 3.27 -7.71
C GLY A 142 14.52 3.28 -9.16
N ARG A 143 14.86 4.31 -9.96
CA ARG A 143 14.51 4.44 -11.37
C ARG A 143 15.70 4.12 -12.27
N TRP A 144 15.47 3.27 -13.27
CA TRP A 144 16.46 3.01 -14.33
C TRP A 144 16.41 4.06 -15.43
N TYR A 145 17.59 4.45 -15.91
CA TYR A 145 17.80 5.33 -17.05
C TYR A 145 18.67 4.61 -18.08
N ASN A 146 18.14 4.47 -19.29
CA ASN A 146 18.78 3.85 -20.44
C ASN A 146 18.71 4.80 -21.67
N ALA A 147 19.36 4.41 -22.76
CA ALA A 147 19.44 5.21 -23.98
C ALA A 147 18.08 5.51 -24.62
N ASP A 148 17.10 4.63 -24.43
CA ASP A 148 15.77 4.72 -25.04
C ASP A 148 14.88 5.80 -24.39
N LEU A 149 15.25 6.26 -23.18
CA LEU A 149 14.47 7.20 -22.37
C LEU A 149 12.99 6.78 -22.22
N SER A 150 12.77 5.46 -22.15
CA SER A 150 11.46 4.85 -22.19
C SER A 150 11.27 3.86 -21.05
N ASP A 151 10.10 3.90 -20.41
CA ASP A 151 9.78 3.02 -19.29
C ASP A 151 9.25 1.64 -19.74
N ARG A 152 9.20 1.35 -21.04
CA ARG A 152 8.60 0.11 -21.58
C ARG A 152 9.23 -1.16 -21.00
N GLU A 153 10.56 -1.23 -21.00
CA GLU A 153 11.31 -2.37 -20.47
C GLU A 153 11.03 -2.53 -18.97
N GLN A 154 11.01 -1.43 -18.22
CA GLN A 154 10.75 -1.43 -16.78
C GLN A 154 9.31 -1.82 -16.43
N VAL A 155 8.34 -1.48 -17.28
CA VAL A 155 6.94 -1.93 -17.15
C VAL A 155 6.82 -3.44 -17.38
N GLU A 156 7.55 -3.99 -18.35
CA GLU A 156 7.57 -5.45 -18.57
C GLU A 156 8.35 -6.18 -17.46
N GLN A 157 9.43 -5.60 -16.95
CA GLN A 157 10.14 -6.17 -15.80
C GLN A 157 9.26 -6.16 -14.55
N LEU A 158 8.55 -5.06 -14.26
CA LEU A 158 7.57 -4.99 -13.18
C LEU A 158 6.51 -6.09 -13.30
N ARG A 159 6.06 -6.39 -14.53
CA ARG A 159 5.13 -7.50 -14.76
C ARG A 159 5.76 -8.83 -14.39
N LYS A 160 7.00 -9.10 -14.81
CA LYS A 160 7.73 -10.33 -14.45
C LYS A 160 7.89 -10.45 -12.94
N ASP A 161 8.32 -9.37 -12.27
CA ASP A 161 8.53 -9.34 -10.81
C ASP A 161 7.24 -9.63 -10.03
N VAL A 162 6.09 -9.10 -10.49
CA VAL A 162 4.79 -9.39 -9.89
C VAL A 162 4.44 -10.88 -10.05
N VAL A 163 4.61 -11.43 -11.26
CA VAL A 163 4.29 -12.84 -11.54
C VAL A 163 5.20 -13.77 -10.74
N GLU A 164 6.51 -13.53 -10.76
CA GLU A 164 7.48 -14.31 -9.99
C GLU A 164 7.22 -14.21 -8.48
N GLY A 165 6.86 -13.02 -7.98
CA GLY A 165 6.46 -12.83 -6.59
C GLY A 165 5.23 -13.63 -6.20
N LEU A 166 4.19 -13.66 -7.06
CA LEU A 166 3.00 -14.48 -6.85
C LEU A 166 3.31 -15.98 -6.89
N GLU A 167 4.16 -16.42 -7.82
CA GLU A 167 4.59 -17.82 -7.91
C GLU A 167 5.37 -18.27 -6.67
N LYS A 168 6.29 -17.44 -6.18
CA LYS A 168 7.03 -17.71 -4.94
C LYS A 168 6.08 -17.84 -3.74
N ILE A 169 5.11 -16.95 -3.63
CA ILE A 169 4.07 -17.03 -2.58
C ILE A 169 3.25 -18.31 -2.76
N ASP A 170 2.87 -18.67 -3.98
CA ASP A 170 2.06 -19.86 -4.23
C ASP A 170 2.81 -21.17 -3.89
N ARG A 171 4.13 -21.22 -4.12
CA ARG A 171 4.99 -22.37 -3.80
C ARG A 171 5.38 -22.48 -2.32
N SER A 172 5.12 -21.46 -1.49
CA SER A 172 5.59 -21.38 -0.10
C SER A 172 5.03 -22.42 0.90
N GLY A 173 4.19 -23.37 0.47
CA GLY A 173 3.51 -24.34 1.36
C GLY A 173 2.48 -23.73 2.31
N LEU A 174 2.36 -22.39 2.36
CA LEU A 174 1.48 -21.70 3.30
C LEU A 174 -0.02 -21.94 2.99
N PRO A 175 -0.88 -21.96 4.02
CA PRO A 175 -2.32 -21.87 3.84
C PRO A 175 -2.72 -20.63 3.03
N GLY A 176 -3.78 -20.74 2.22
CA GLY A 176 -4.20 -19.67 1.31
C GLY A 176 -4.43 -18.30 1.98
N LYS A 177 -4.98 -18.28 3.20
CA LYS A 177 -5.13 -17.05 4.00
C LYS A 177 -3.82 -16.35 4.35
N LEU A 178 -2.72 -17.11 4.56
CA LEU A 178 -1.40 -16.55 4.82
C LEU A 178 -0.74 -16.10 3.51
N LYS A 179 -0.97 -16.80 2.40
CA LYS A 179 -0.55 -16.35 1.06
C LYS A 179 -1.14 -14.99 0.70
N LEU A 180 -2.43 -14.78 0.97
CA LEU A 180 -3.10 -13.49 0.81
C LEU A 180 -2.44 -12.38 1.65
N TRP A 181 -2.04 -12.70 2.88
CA TRP A 181 -1.34 -11.77 3.75
C TRP A 181 0.04 -11.40 3.18
N CYS A 182 0.83 -12.39 2.74
CA CYS A 182 2.12 -12.17 2.08
C CYS A 182 1.99 -11.32 0.82
N MET A 183 0.92 -11.50 0.04
CA MET A 183 0.63 -10.66 -1.11
C MET A 183 0.34 -9.22 -0.68
N GLN A 184 -0.58 -9.02 0.28
CA GLN A 184 -1.02 -7.69 0.72
C GLN A 184 0.08 -6.87 1.38
N PHE A 185 0.92 -7.50 2.22
CA PHE A 185 1.91 -6.79 3.05
C PHE A 185 3.36 -7.04 2.66
N GLY A 186 3.63 -8.05 1.83
CA GLY A 186 4.96 -8.33 1.28
C GLY A 186 5.09 -7.87 -0.17
N LEU A 187 4.26 -8.42 -1.07
CA LEU A 187 4.39 -8.16 -2.51
C LEU A 187 3.90 -6.76 -2.90
N PHE A 188 2.71 -6.36 -2.46
CA PHE A 188 2.11 -5.08 -2.85
C PHE A 188 3.02 -3.89 -2.54
N PRO A 189 3.53 -3.70 -1.31
CA PRO A 189 4.44 -2.58 -1.02
C PRO A 189 5.67 -2.53 -1.92
N ARG A 190 6.24 -3.69 -2.30
CA ARG A 190 7.40 -3.77 -3.21
C ARG A 190 7.06 -3.31 -4.62
N VAL A 191 5.87 -3.65 -5.13
CA VAL A 191 5.45 -3.29 -6.49
C VAL A 191 4.87 -1.87 -6.57
N MET A 192 4.36 -1.35 -5.46
CA MET A 192 3.82 0.01 -5.39
C MET A 192 4.86 1.10 -5.68
N TRP A 193 6.11 0.89 -5.25
CA TRP A 193 7.18 1.86 -5.50
C TRP A 193 7.51 2.01 -7.00
N PRO A 194 7.86 0.93 -7.74
CA PRO A 194 8.01 0.98 -9.19
C PRO A 194 6.79 1.56 -9.90
N MET A 195 5.57 1.17 -9.50
CA MET A 195 4.35 1.71 -10.08
C MET A 195 4.18 3.21 -9.90
N SER A 196 4.64 3.76 -8.77
CA SER A 196 4.59 5.19 -8.51
C SER A 196 5.62 5.94 -9.34
N VAL A 197 6.85 5.41 -9.41
CA VAL A 197 7.99 6.03 -10.08
C VAL A 197 7.87 5.98 -11.60
N TYR A 198 7.55 4.83 -12.19
CA TYR A 198 7.47 4.66 -13.64
C TYR A 198 6.14 5.12 -14.23
N GLU A 199 6.15 5.47 -15.51
CA GLU A 199 4.96 5.84 -16.28
C GLU A 199 4.18 4.59 -16.73
N VAL A 200 3.56 3.89 -15.78
CA VAL A 200 2.78 2.68 -16.06
C VAL A 200 1.37 3.04 -16.57
N PRO A 201 0.94 2.56 -17.74
CA PRO A 201 -0.45 2.74 -18.20
C PRO A 201 -1.44 1.91 -17.36
N LEU A 202 -2.61 2.47 -17.06
CA LEU A 202 -3.67 1.79 -16.29
C LEU A 202 -4.05 0.41 -16.90
N SER A 203 -4.09 0.30 -18.22
CA SER A 203 -4.43 -0.96 -18.91
C SER A 203 -3.45 -2.10 -18.62
N LYS A 204 -2.17 -1.80 -18.33
CA LYS A 204 -1.17 -2.79 -17.92
C LYS A 204 -1.42 -3.23 -16.47
N VAL A 205 -1.76 -2.29 -15.59
CA VAL A 205 -2.12 -2.60 -14.19
C VAL A 205 -3.39 -3.45 -14.11
N GLU A 206 -4.40 -3.16 -14.93
CA GLU A 206 -5.61 -3.98 -15.03
C GLU A 206 -5.31 -5.41 -15.50
N LYS A 207 -4.36 -5.59 -16.42
CA LYS A 207 -3.88 -6.93 -16.83
C LYS A 207 -3.18 -7.65 -15.66
N LEU A 208 -2.37 -6.94 -14.87
CA LEU A 208 -1.74 -7.51 -13.67
C LEU A 208 -2.75 -7.89 -12.61
N GLU A 209 -3.77 -7.06 -12.37
CA GLU A 209 -4.82 -7.39 -11.41
C GLU A 209 -5.60 -8.65 -11.81
N ARG A 210 -5.81 -8.91 -13.11
CA ARG A 210 -6.40 -10.19 -13.54
C ARG A 210 -5.56 -11.40 -13.14
N VAL A 211 -4.23 -11.28 -13.19
CA VAL A 211 -3.32 -12.33 -12.71
C VAL A 211 -3.40 -12.44 -11.20
N VAL A 212 -3.36 -11.33 -10.47
CA VAL A 212 -3.54 -11.33 -9.01
C VAL A 212 -4.86 -12.00 -8.62
N ASN A 213 -5.96 -11.69 -9.32
CA ASN A 213 -7.27 -12.26 -9.06
C ASN A 213 -7.31 -13.78 -9.23
N SER A 214 -6.54 -14.36 -10.17
CA SER A 214 -6.51 -15.81 -10.34
C SER A 214 -5.86 -16.50 -9.14
N TYR A 215 -4.76 -15.93 -8.62
CA TYR A 215 -4.10 -16.41 -7.40
C TYR A 215 -4.96 -16.20 -6.16
N VAL A 216 -5.57 -15.02 -5.98
CA VAL A 216 -6.47 -14.72 -4.85
C VAL A 216 -7.63 -15.73 -4.81
N LYS A 217 -8.27 -15.99 -5.95
CA LYS A 217 -9.37 -16.97 -6.03
C LYS A 217 -8.88 -18.39 -5.72
N LYS A 218 -7.72 -18.79 -6.25
CA LYS A 218 -7.07 -20.08 -5.93
C LYS A 218 -6.84 -20.22 -4.43
N TRP A 219 -6.27 -19.21 -3.79
CA TRP A 219 -5.94 -19.24 -2.36
C TRP A 219 -7.17 -19.18 -1.44
N LEU A 220 -8.25 -18.53 -1.87
CA LEU A 220 -9.54 -18.55 -1.18
C LEU A 220 -10.32 -19.84 -1.42
N GLY A 221 -9.90 -20.67 -2.38
CA GLY A 221 -10.60 -21.90 -2.77
C GLY A 221 -11.93 -21.66 -3.49
N VAL A 222 -12.14 -20.47 -4.05
CA VAL A 222 -13.40 -20.07 -4.72
C VAL A 222 -13.31 -20.23 -6.25
N PRO A 223 -14.45 -20.43 -6.94
CA PRO A 223 -14.46 -20.61 -8.39
C PRO A 223 -13.92 -19.40 -9.18
N ARG A 224 -13.42 -19.67 -10.40
CA ARG A 224 -12.90 -18.62 -11.31
C ARG A 224 -13.97 -17.59 -11.70
N CYS A 225 -15.24 -17.97 -11.72
CA CYS A 225 -16.36 -17.11 -12.07
C CYS A 225 -16.71 -16.05 -11.00
N LEU A 226 -16.15 -16.14 -9.77
CA LEU A 226 -16.41 -15.14 -8.73
C LEU A 226 -15.97 -13.74 -9.19
N SER A 227 -16.83 -12.74 -9.03
CA SER A 227 -16.57 -11.37 -9.44
C SER A 227 -15.51 -10.72 -8.57
N SER A 228 -14.70 -9.82 -9.15
CA SER A 228 -13.76 -8.99 -8.38
C SER A 228 -14.46 -8.06 -7.38
N VAL A 229 -15.76 -7.80 -7.57
CA VAL A 229 -16.57 -7.02 -6.61
C VAL A 229 -16.68 -7.74 -5.27
N ALA A 230 -16.79 -9.07 -5.28
CA ALA A 230 -16.81 -9.88 -4.05
C ALA A 230 -15.46 -9.88 -3.32
N LEU A 231 -14.35 -9.65 -4.05
CA LEU A 231 -13.00 -9.64 -3.48
C LEU A 231 -12.64 -8.30 -2.85
N TYR A 232 -13.02 -7.19 -3.50
CA TYR A 232 -12.54 -5.84 -3.16
C TYR A 232 -13.64 -4.84 -2.80
N GLY A 233 -14.91 -5.20 -2.99
CA GLY A 233 -16.05 -4.31 -2.71
C GLY A 233 -16.42 -4.27 -1.24
N LYS A 234 -17.08 -3.17 -0.83
CA LYS A 234 -17.63 -2.99 0.52
C LYS A 234 -19.10 -3.44 0.58
N GLY A 235 -19.34 -4.67 0.10
CA GLY A 235 -20.67 -5.28 0.04
C GLY A 235 -21.15 -5.89 1.37
N ILE A 236 -22.05 -6.87 1.28
CA ILE A 236 -22.56 -7.60 2.46
C ILE A 236 -21.45 -8.35 3.21
N LEU A 237 -20.44 -8.83 2.49
CA LEU A 237 -19.24 -9.45 3.01
C LEU A 237 -18.04 -8.68 2.49
N GLN A 238 -17.27 -8.09 3.41
CA GLN A 238 -16.07 -7.33 3.07
C GLN A 238 -14.83 -8.11 3.49
N LEU A 239 -13.94 -8.41 2.53
CA LEU A 239 -12.64 -9.02 2.79
C LEU A 239 -11.57 -7.94 3.08
N PRO A 240 -10.52 -8.26 3.85
CA PRO A 240 -9.47 -7.31 4.20
C PRO A 240 -8.37 -7.24 3.11
N ILE A 241 -8.75 -7.30 1.84
CA ILE A 241 -7.82 -7.37 0.69
C ILE A 241 -8.05 -6.15 -0.21
N ASN A 242 -6.97 -5.53 -0.69
CA ASN A 242 -7.06 -4.36 -1.54
C ASN A 242 -6.94 -4.73 -3.02
N SER A 243 -7.60 -3.95 -3.87
CA SER A 243 -7.41 -3.99 -5.33
C SER A 243 -6.07 -3.35 -5.71
N LEU A 244 -5.30 -4.01 -6.57
CA LEU A 244 -4.04 -3.49 -7.09
C LEU A 244 -4.28 -2.22 -7.92
N VAL A 245 -5.36 -2.19 -8.70
CA VAL A 245 -5.76 -1.02 -9.49
C VAL A 245 -6.13 0.16 -8.59
N GLU A 246 -6.87 -0.09 -7.50
CA GLU A 246 -7.23 0.96 -6.53
C GLU A 246 -5.98 1.53 -5.85
N GLU A 247 -5.07 0.67 -5.38
CA GLU A 247 -3.82 1.13 -4.76
C GLU A 247 -2.94 1.89 -5.75
N PHE A 248 -2.87 1.45 -7.01
CA PHE A 248 -2.18 2.16 -8.09
C PHE A 248 -2.74 3.57 -8.30
N LYS A 249 -4.06 3.72 -8.43
CA LYS A 249 -4.72 5.03 -8.58
C LYS A 249 -4.44 5.92 -7.38
N CYS A 250 -4.58 5.38 -6.17
CA CYS A 250 -4.29 6.10 -4.92
C CYS A 250 -2.83 6.56 -4.87
N ALA A 251 -1.87 5.72 -5.24
CA ALA A 251 -0.45 6.07 -5.25
C ALA A 251 -0.13 7.18 -6.26
N LYS A 252 -0.66 7.08 -7.48
CA LYS A 252 -0.49 8.13 -8.51
C LYS A 252 -1.09 9.46 -8.09
N VAL A 253 -2.27 9.46 -7.47
CA VAL A 253 -2.91 10.65 -6.93
C VAL A 253 -2.11 11.24 -5.77
N ARG A 254 -1.58 10.40 -4.86
CA ARG A 254 -0.69 10.88 -3.78
C ARG A 254 0.56 11.55 -4.36
N THR A 255 1.19 10.96 -5.37
CA THR A 255 2.36 11.54 -6.04
C THR A 255 2.02 12.88 -6.70
N GLU A 256 0.92 12.96 -7.44
CA GLU A 256 0.46 14.22 -8.06
C GLU A 256 0.29 15.32 -7.01
N LEU A 257 -0.43 15.03 -5.92
CA LEU A 257 -0.67 15.99 -4.85
C LEU A 257 0.58 16.37 -4.06
N LEU A 258 1.55 15.44 -3.95
CA LEU A 258 2.85 15.70 -3.31
C LEU A 258 3.68 16.67 -4.14
N LEU A 259 3.71 16.48 -5.46
CA LEU A 259 4.49 17.32 -6.37
C LEU A 259 3.86 18.71 -6.52
N THR A 260 2.56 18.76 -6.85
CA THR A 260 1.82 20.02 -7.05
C THR A 260 1.65 20.81 -5.76
N GLY A 261 1.52 20.13 -4.61
CA GLY A 261 1.43 20.74 -3.29
C GLY A 261 2.78 21.00 -2.61
N SER A 262 3.90 20.88 -3.33
CA SER A 262 5.23 21.14 -2.78
C SER A 262 5.41 22.62 -2.41
N LYS A 263 6.10 22.88 -1.29
CA LYS A 263 6.52 24.23 -0.91
C LYS A 263 7.62 24.79 -1.83
N ASP A 264 8.37 23.90 -2.48
CA ASP A 264 9.36 24.27 -3.47
C ASP A 264 8.65 24.64 -4.79
N ARG A 265 8.73 25.93 -5.15
CA ARG A 265 8.12 26.49 -6.37
C ARG A 265 8.61 25.82 -7.65
N ILE A 266 9.86 25.34 -7.67
CA ILE A 266 10.42 24.65 -8.83
C ILE A 266 9.76 23.28 -8.98
N VAL A 267 9.57 22.56 -7.86
CA VAL A 267 8.94 21.23 -7.86
C VAL A 267 7.46 21.33 -8.20
N SER A 268 6.71 22.27 -7.61
CA SER A 268 5.29 22.43 -7.89
C SER A 268 5.01 22.98 -9.29
N GLY A 269 5.82 23.92 -9.78
CA GLY A 269 5.70 24.47 -11.12
C GLY A 269 6.10 23.50 -12.24
N LEU A 270 7.03 22.57 -11.99
CA LEU A 270 7.52 21.62 -12.98
C LEU A 270 7.12 20.18 -12.69
N ALA A 271 6.03 19.98 -11.94
CA ALA A 271 5.53 18.67 -11.59
C ALA A 271 5.26 17.84 -12.87
N PRO A 272 5.98 16.73 -13.10
CA PRO A 272 5.76 15.90 -14.27
C PRO A 272 4.40 15.21 -14.17
N ASN A 273 3.73 15.02 -15.30
CA ASN A 273 2.49 14.26 -15.33
C ASN A 273 2.79 12.78 -15.00
N PRO A 274 2.24 12.21 -13.90
CA PRO A 274 2.68 10.91 -13.40
C PRO A 274 2.17 9.71 -14.22
N SER A 275 1.43 9.93 -15.31
CA SER A 275 0.93 8.89 -16.24
C SER A 275 0.87 9.41 -17.68
N LYS A 276 1.37 8.61 -18.63
CA LYS A 276 1.19 8.81 -20.09
C LYS A 276 -0.01 8.06 -20.69
N GLY A 277 -0.88 7.46 -19.86
CA GLY A 277 -2.03 6.69 -20.34
C GLY A 277 -3.18 7.57 -20.84
N LYS A 278 -3.83 7.17 -21.95
CA LYS A 278 -5.05 7.84 -22.45
C LYS A 278 -6.28 7.57 -21.56
N LYS A 279 -6.39 6.34 -21.02
CA LYS A 279 -7.57 5.85 -20.30
C LYS A 279 -7.85 6.57 -18.98
N TRP A 280 -6.82 6.96 -18.24
CA TRP A 280 -6.97 7.57 -16.92
C TRP A 280 -5.77 8.44 -16.58
N LYS A 281 -6.04 9.63 -16.05
CA LYS A 281 -5.05 10.66 -15.74
C LYS A 281 -5.18 11.11 -14.28
N PRO A 282 -4.09 11.03 -13.48
CA PRO A 282 -4.10 11.41 -12.07
C PRO A 282 -4.55 12.86 -11.83
N LYS A 283 -4.07 13.80 -12.66
CA LYS A 283 -4.44 15.22 -12.55
C LYS A 283 -5.94 15.47 -12.71
N VAL A 284 -6.59 14.80 -13.66
CA VAL A 284 -8.04 14.89 -13.89
C VAL A 284 -8.79 14.27 -12.71
N ALA A 285 -8.37 13.09 -12.26
CA ALA A 285 -8.97 12.42 -11.10
C ALA A 285 -8.86 13.25 -9.81
N VAL A 286 -7.75 13.95 -9.60
CA VAL A 286 -7.59 14.90 -8.49
C VAL A 286 -8.60 16.04 -8.60
N GLN A 287 -8.73 16.66 -9.77
CA GLN A 287 -9.68 17.76 -9.99
C GLN A 287 -11.14 17.32 -9.74
N GLU A 288 -11.54 16.16 -10.28
CA GLU A 288 -12.86 15.58 -10.05
C GLU A 288 -13.12 15.26 -8.58
N ALA A 289 -12.12 14.69 -7.89
CA ALA A 289 -12.22 14.38 -6.46
C ALA A 289 -12.32 15.66 -5.61
N GLU A 290 -11.53 16.69 -5.91
CA GLU A 290 -11.64 17.99 -5.23
C GLU A 290 -13.01 18.65 -5.47
N ALA A 291 -13.52 18.62 -6.71
CA ALA A 291 -14.83 19.14 -7.04
C ALA A 291 -15.93 18.41 -6.27
N ALA A 292 -15.86 17.07 -6.19
CA ALA A 292 -16.81 16.27 -5.41
C ALA A 292 -16.74 16.58 -3.90
N LEU A 293 -15.54 16.83 -3.36
CA LEU A 293 -15.38 17.22 -1.96
C LEU A 293 -15.97 18.61 -1.67
N ARG A 294 -15.72 19.59 -2.55
CA ARG A 294 -16.31 20.94 -2.44
C ARG A 294 -17.84 20.88 -2.55
N HIS A 295 -18.35 20.08 -3.46
CA HIS A 295 -19.79 19.87 -3.63
C HIS A 295 -20.42 19.21 -2.40
N GLY A 296 -19.77 18.18 -1.86
CA GLY A 296 -20.22 17.51 -0.62
C GLY A 296 -20.18 18.42 0.61
N GLU A 297 -19.31 19.43 0.65
CA GLU A 297 -19.29 20.46 1.68
C GLU A 297 -20.48 21.42 1.55
N ILE A 298 -20.86 21.81 0.32
CA ILE A 298 -22.04 22.65 0.05
C ILE A 298 -23.33 21.92 0.43
N MET A 299 -23.45 20.64 0.09
CA MET A 299 -24.58 19.80 0.48
C MET A 299 -24.68 19.57 2.00
N GLY A 300 -23.57 19.76 2.72
CA GLY A 300 -23.50 19.56 4.16
C GLY A 300 -23.69 18.10 4.61
N ASN A 301 -24.08 17.95 5.88
CA ASN A 301 -24.40 16.65 6.44
C ASN A 301 -25.84 16.27 6.06
N VAL A 302 -25.96 15.42 5.06
CA VAL A 302 -27.24 14.78 4.72
C VAL A 302 -27.56 13.75 5.80
N GLN A 303 -28.82 13.71 6.23
CA GLN A 303 -29.33 12.70 7.14
C GLN A 303 -29.16 11.30 6.54
N ILE A 304 -28.51 10.39 7.28
CA ILE A 304 -28.40 8.98 6.90
C ILE A 304 -29.37 8.18 7.76
N GLY A 305 -30.42 7.64 7.13
CA GLY A 305 -31.44 6.83 7.80
C GLY A 305 -32.39 7.65 8.69
N ARG A 306 -32.88 7.02 9.77
CA ARG A 306 -33.86 7.63 10.71
C ARG A 306 -33.23 8.47 11.84
N GLY A 307 -31.91 8.68 11.83
CA GLY A 307 -31.24 9.49 12.86
C GLY A 307 -31.51 10.98 12.66
N GLY A 308 -31.75 11.74 13.73
CA GLY A 308 -31.91 13.20 13.65
C GLY A 308 -30.66 13.94 13.15
N LEU A 309 -30.85 15.17 12.65
CA LEU A 309 -29.78 16.08 12.25
C LEU A 309 -28.75 16.25 13.39
N GLY A 310 -27.46 16.14 13.08
CA GLY A 310 -26.37 16.30 14.05
C GLY A 310 -25.93 15.03 14.79
N ARG A 311 -26.60 13.88 14.60
CA ARG A 311 -26.20 12.61 15.24
C ARG A 311 -24.92 11.99 14.66
N THR A 312 -24.61 12.28 13.40
CA THR A 312 -23.36 11.84 12.75
C THR A 312 -22.26 12.86 13.01
N SER A 313 -21.07 12.39 13.42
CA SER A 313 -19.86 13.21 13.48
C SER A 313 -19.68 13.98 12.17
N GLY A 314 -19.46 15.29 12.27
CA GLY A 314 -19.43 16.18 11.11
C GLY A 314 -18.41 15.73 10.07
N LYS A 315 -18.79 15.76 8.78
CA LYS A 315 -17.84 15.50 7.70
C LYS A 315 -16.68 16.51 7.78
N PRO A 316 -15.44 16.08 7.53
CA PRO A 316 -14.31 16.99 7.46
C PRO A 316 -14.55 18.04 6.36
N MET A 317 -14.48 19.32 6.75
CA MET A 317 -14.69 20.46 5.86
C MET A 317 -13.46 20.66 4.97
N TRP A 318 -13.63 20.58 3.65
CA TRP A 318 -12.56 20.78 2.69
C TRP A 318 -11.90 22.17 2.84
N ARG A 319 -12.68 23.22 3.11
CA ARG A 319 -12.15 24.58 3.28
C ARG A 319 -11.25 24.74 4.51
N LYS A 320 -11.56 24.04 5.60
CA LYS A 320 -10.81 24.13 6.87
C LYS A 320 -9.66 23.13 6.98
N ALA A 321 -9.60 22.14 6.08
CA ALA A 321 -8.58 21.11 6.07
C ALA A 321 -7.18 21.67 5.74
N ASP A 322 -6.17 21.21 6.47
CA ASP A 322 -4.77 21.49 6.15
C ASP A 322 -4.32 20.73 4.87
N GLN A 323 -3.11 21.01 4.37
CA GLN A 323 -2.62 20.36 3.15
C GLN A 323 -2.44 18.84 3.28
N LYS A 324 -2.17 18.32 4.48
CA LYS A 324 -2.03 16.87 4.71
C LYS A 324 -3.41 16.21 4.73
N GLU A 325 -4.38 16.86 5.33
CA GLU A 325 -5.77 16.43 5.42
C GLU A 325 -6.44 16.50 4.05
N LYS A 326 -6.27 17.59 3.29
CA LYS A 326 -6.75 17.68 1.90
C LYS A 326 -6.27 16.50 1.06
N ARG A 327 -4.98 16.15 1.18
CA ARG A 327 -4.43 14.97 0.49
C ARG A 327 -5.10 13.66 0.92
N ARG A 328 -5.32 13.48 2.22
CA ARG A 328 -6.05 12.32 2.76
C ARG A 328 -7.48 12.26 2.21
N LEU A 329 -8.19 13.39 2.19
CA LEU A 329 -9.57 13.48 1.71
C LEU A 329 -9.68 13.17 0.24
N VAL A 330 -8.79 13.70 -0.61
CA VAL A 330 -8.77 13.39 -2.04
C VAL A 330 -8.55 11.90 -2.27
N VAL A 331 -7.57 11.29 -1.59
CA VAL A 331 -7.31 9.85 -1.72
C VAL A 331 -8.51 9.01 -1.26
N GLU A 332 -9.16 9.37 -0.16
CA GLU A 332 -10.37 8.69 0.29
C GLU A 332 -11.53 8.86 -0.69
N GLN A 333 -11.65 10.04 -1.31
CA GLN A 333 -12.66 10.29 -2.33
C GLN A 333 -12.42 9.42 -3.59
N ILE A 334 -11.17 9.20 -3.99
CA ILE A 334 -10.84 8.24 -5.06
C ILE A 334 -11.29 6.83 -4.68
N ARG A 335 -11.03 6.38 -3.43
CA ARG A 335 -11.51 5.07 -2.97
C ARG A 335 -13.03 4.96 -3.01
N ARG A 336 -13.74 6.04 -2.66
CA ARG A 336 -15.21 6.10 -2.76
C ARG A 336 -15.71 6.00 -4.20
N GLN A 337 -15.04 6.65 -5.15
CA GLN A 337 -15.38 6.55 -6.57
C GLN A 337 -15.14 5.14 -7.13
N GLU A 338 -14.05 4.49 -6.74
CA GLU A 338 -13.81 3.08 -7.10
C GLU A 338 -14.88 2.16 -6.50
N GLU A 339 -15.29 2.41 -5.25
CA GLU A 339 -16.37 1.64 -4.62
C GLU A 339 -17.72 1.87 -5.31
N ALA A 340 -18.06 3.11 -5.67
CA ALA A 340 -19.27 3.41 -6.43
C ALA A 340 -19.26 2.67 -7.78
N SER A 341 -18.12 2.63 -8.47
CA SER A 341 -17.96 1.87 -9.72
C SER A 341 -18.17 0.36 -9.51
N ARG A 342 -17.72 -0.19 -8.37
CA ARG A 342 -17.98 -1.59 -8.00
C ARG A 342 -19.45 -1.84 -7.67
N GLN A 343 -20.13 -0.89 -7.04
CA GLN A 343 -21.57 -0.99 -6.76
C GLN A 343 -22.39 -0.99 -8.05
N VAL A 344 -22.08 -0.11 -9.01
CA VAL A 344 -22.70 -0.13 -10.34
C VAL A 344 -22.47 -1.47 -11.03
N LYS A 345 -21.24 -2.01 -10.95
CA LYS A 345 -20.94 -3.36 -11.46
C LYS A 345 -21.68 -4.46 -10.70
N ALA A 346 -21.95 -4.30 -9.39
CA ALA A 346 -22.71 -5.28 -8.63
C ALA A 346 -24.16 -5.35 -9.10
N VAL A 347 -24.77 -4.19 -9.40
CA VAL A 347 -26.16 -4.11 -9.90
C VAL A 347 -26.32 -4.89 -11.20
N SER A 348 -25.32 -4.86 -12.09
CA SER A 348 -25.38 -5.61 -13.35
C SER A 348 -25.15 -7.12 -13.21
N LEU A 349 -24.78 -7.63 -12.02
CA LEU A 349 -24.56 -9.05 -11.79
C LEU A 349 -25.85 -9.73 -11.32
N ALA A 350 -26.63 -10.28 -12.26
CA ALA A 350 -27.92 -10.90 -11.97
C ALA A 350 -27.90 -11.98 -10.86
N LYS A 351 -26.79 -12.74 -10.70
CA LYS A 351 -26.64 -13.78 -9.67
C LYS A 351 -25.82 -13.27 -8.47
N GLN A 352 -24.56 -12.90 -8.72
CA GLN A 352 -23.62 -12.50 -7.66
C GLN A 352 -23.90 -11.10 -7.08
N GLY A 353 -24.82 -10.34 -7.66
CA GLY A 353 -25.28 -9.02 -7.18
C GLY A 353 -26.54 -9.08 -6.32
N GLN A 354 -27.18 -10.24 -6.16
CA GLN A 354 -28.46 -10.38 -5.44
C GLN A 354 -28.41 -9.93 -3.97
N TRP A 355 -27.21 -9.89 -3.37
CA TRP A 355 -27.01 -9.36 -2.02
C TRP A 355 -27.39 -7.87 -1.88
N LEU A 356 -27.50 -7.12 -2.99
CA LEU A 356 -28.00 -5.74 -2.99
C LEU A 356 -29.48 -5.65 -2.61
N ASN A 357 -30.25 -6.72 -2.82
CA ASN A 357 -31.69 -6.79 -2.54
C ASN A 357 -31.98 -7.35 -1.14
N TRP A 358 -30.95 -7.65 -0.34
CA TRP A 358 -31.13 -8.25 0.99
C TRP A 358 -31.45 -7.17 2.02
N GLU A 359 -32.66 -7.21 2.56
CA GLU A 359 -33.11 -6.32 3.62
C GLU A 359 -32.86 -6.93 5.01
N GLY A 360 -32.53 -6.09 5.99
CA GLY A 360 -32.35 -6.52 7.39
C GLY A 360 -31.12 -7.39 7.67
N VAL A 361 -30.23 -7.61 6.69
CA VAL A 361 -29.01 -8.40 6.87
C VAL A 361 -27.84 -7.50 7.29
N GLU A 362 -27.18 -7.87 8.39
CA GLU A 362 -26.00 -7.15 8.87
C GLU A 362 -24.79 -7.39 7.94
N ARG A 363 -24.07 -6.31 7.62
CA ARG A 363 -22.84 -6.38 6.82
C ARG A 363 -21.72 -6.97 7.67
N LYS A 364 -21.05 -8.00 7.15
CA LYS A 364 -19.92 -8.65 7.79
C LYS A 364 -18.60 -8.12 7.26
N GLN A 365 -17.89 -7.38 8.09
CA GLN A 365 -16.51 -6.98 7.81
C GLN A 365 -15.56 -8.04 8.38
N VAL A 366 -14.83 -8.73 7.49
CA VAL A 366 -13.84 -9.73 7.89
C VAL A 366 -12.50 -9.02 8.10
N THR A 367 -12.00 -9.03 9.33
CA THR A 367 -10.64 -8.52 9.62
C THR A 367 -9.59 -9.59 9.32
N TRP A 368 -8.31 -9.21 9.28
CA TRP A 368 -7.22 -10.19 9.17
C TRP A 368 -7.22 -11.20 10.32
N ARG A 369 -7.60 -10.78 11.53
CA ARG A 369 -7.74 -11.66 12.69
C ARG A 369 -8.83 -12.70 12.47
N ASP A 370 -9.99 -12.26 11.97
CA ASP A 370 -11.11 -13.16 11.65
C ASP A 370 -10.73 -14.13 10.53
N LEU A 371 -10.02 -13.65 9.50
CA LEU A 371 -9.56 -14.47 8.40
C LEU A 371 -8.59 -15.55 8.87
N TRP A 372 -7.71 -15.22 9.83
CA TRP A 372 -6.75 -16.16 10.42
C TRP A 372 -7.39 -17.18 11.35
N SER A 373 -8.39 -16.79 12.14
CA SER A 373 -9.11 -17.73 13.00
C SER A 373 -10.08 -18.62 12.23
N MET A 374 -10.54 -18.19 11.05
CA MET A 374 -11.47 -18.96 10.23
C MET A 374 -10.78 -20.17 9.59
N GLU A 375 -11.46 -21.31 9.66
CA GLU A 375 -11.10 -22.51 8.91
C GLU A 375 -11.27 -22.25 7.40
N SER A 376 -10.38 -22.81 6.57
CA SER A 376 -10.38 -22.58 5.12
C SER A 376 -11.71 -23.00 4.45
N ASN A 377 -12.29 -24.12 4.86
CA ASN A 377 -13.57 -24.60 4.32
C ASN A 377 -14.73 -23.67 4.68
N ARG A 378 -14.72 -23.14 5.91
CA ARG A 378 -15.71 -22.17 6.37
C ARG A 378 -15.64 -20.87 5.57
N LEU A 379 -14.43 -20.38 5.28
CA LEU A 379 -14.24 -19.19 4.46
C LEU A 379 -14.70 -19.40 3.01
N LYS A 380 -14.30 -20.52 2.40
CA LYS A 380 -14.73 -20.92 1.06
C LYS A 380 -16.25 -21.02 0.97
N PHE A 381 -16.87 -21.69 1.96
CA PHE A 381 -18.32 -21.83 2.04
C PHE A 381 -19.01 -20.48 2.21
N LEU A 382 -18.52 -19.62 3.10
CA LEU A 382 -19.08 -18.29 3.35
C LEU A 382 -19.09 -17.45 2.06
N LEU A 383 -17.94 -17.35 1.38
CA LEU A 383 -17.84 -16.64 0.10
C LEU A 383 -18.74 -17.27 -0.97
N GLY A 384 -18.73 -18.60 -1.06
CA GLY A 384 -19.56 -19.34 -2.01
C GLY A 384 -21.05 -19.10 -1.82
N ALA A 385 -21.52 -19.16 -0.57
CA ALA A 385 -22.92 -18.99 -0.21
C ALA A 385 -23.39 -17.55 -0.42
N THR A 386 -22.57 -16.57 -0.04
CA THR A 386 -22.91 -15.14 -0.17
C THR A 386 -23.10 -14.72 -1.63
N TYR A 387 -22.26 -15.22 -2.53
CA TYR A 387 -22.25 -14.81 -3.93
C TYR A 387 -22.84 -15.86 -4.88
N ASP A 388 -23.49 -16.89 -4.35
CA ASP A 388 -24.11 -17.99 -5.12
C ASP A 388 -23.15 -18.62 -6.15
N VAL A 389 -21.98 -19.04 -5.65
CA VAL A 389 -20.95 -19.78 -6.39
C VAL A 389 -20.60 -21.10 -5.70
N LEU A 390 -21.52 -21.67 -4.93
CA LEU A 390 -21.44 -23.05 -4.45
C LEU A 390 -21.84 -24.02 -5.57
N PRO A 391 -21.32 -25.27 -5.58
CA PRO A 391 -21.65 -26.28 -6.58
C PRO A 391 -23.06 -26.87 -6.36
N SER A 392 -24.09 -26.02 -6.40
CA SER A 392 -25.48 -26.48 -6.52
C SER A 392 -25.71 -27.08 -7.91
N PRO A 393 -26.63 -28.04 -8.10
CA PRO A 393 -26.92 -28.60 -9.43
C PRO A 393 -27.24 -27.52 -10.47
N ASP A 394 -27.94 -26.45 -10.09
CA ASP A 394 -28.17 -25.30 -10.98
C ASP A 394 -26.87 -24.57 -11.42
N ASN A 395 -25.90 -24.43 -10.51
CA ASN A 395 -24.57 -23.90 -10.85
C ASN A 395 -23.73 -24.88 -11.66
N LEU A 396 -23.79 -26.17 -11.34
CA LEU A 396 -23.06 -27.22 -12.03
C LEU A 396 -23.53 -27.39 -13.48
N ARG A 397 -24.83 -27.24 -13.76
CA ARG A 397 -25.36 -27.15 -15.12
C ARG A 397 -24.63 -26.10 -15.95
N ILE A 398 -24.32 -24.94 -15.36
CA ILE A 398 -23.64 -23.84 -16.06
C ILE A 398 -22.14 -24.12 -16.22
N TRP A 399 -21.52 -24.89 -15.32
CA TRP A 399 -20.07 -25.08 -15.29
C TRP A 399 -19.59 -26.32 -16.05
N THR A 400 -20.36 -27.40 -16.06
CA THR A 400 -19.92 -28.73 -16.54
C THR A 400 -21.06 -29.58 -17.15
N ASP A 401 -22.21 -28.99 -17.51
CA ASP A 401 -23.38 -29.69 -18.08
C ASP A 401 -23.99 -30.81 -17.20
N GLY A 402 -24.29 -30.49 -15.94
CA GLY A 402 -25.04 -31.36 -15.02
C GLY A 402 -26.56 -31.19 -15.05
N ASP A 403 -27.29 -32.23 -14.62
CA ASP A 403 -28.74 -32.15 -14.37
C ASP A 403 -29.03 -31.14 -13.23
N PRO A 404 -29.84 -30.08 -13.47
CA PRO A 404 -30.17 -29.09 -12.45
C PRO A 404 -31.18 -29.60 -11.41
N SER A 405 -31.65 -30.84 -11.52
CA SER A 405 -32.74 -31.37 -10.68
C SER A 405 -32.30 -31.69 -9.25
N CYS A 406 -33.22 -31.49 -8.31
CA CYS A 406 -33.05 -31.88 -6.93
C CYS A 406 -33.24 -33.39 -6.78
N THR A 407 -32.30 -34.06 -6.13
CA THR A 407 -32.38 -35.50 -5.86
C THR A 407 -33.53 -35.92 -4.95
N LEU A 408 -34.16 -34.97 -4.23
CA LEU A 408 -35.27 -35.25 -3.31
C LEU A 408 -36.64 -34.99 -3.92
N CYS A 409 -36.79 -33.90 -4.70
CA CYS A 409 -38.10 -33.46 -5.18
C CYS A 409 -38.15 -33.17 -6.68
N SER A 410 -37.07 -33.47 -7.41
CA SER A 410 -36.92 -33.29 -8.86
C SER A 410 -37.11 -31.87 -9.40
N GLY A 411 -37.27 -30.86 -8.54
CA GLY A 411 -37.35 -29.45 -8.92
C GLY A 411 -35.95 -28.84 -9.12
N VAL A 412 -35.85 -27.64 -9.70
CA VAL A 412 -34.55 -26.97 -9.95
C VAL A 412 -33.81 -26.70 -8.63
N ALA A 413 -32.68 -27.38 -8.44
CA ALA A 413 -31.85 -27.31 -7.25
C ALA A 413 -30.90 -26.10 -7.26
N THR A 414 -31.50 -24.91 -7.15
CA THR A 414 -30.77 -23.68 -6.83
C THR A 414 -30.18 -23.72 -5.42
N LEU A 415 -29.24 -22.82 -5.12
CA LEU A 415 -28.71 -22.71 -3.76
C LEU A 415 -29.81 -22.43 -2.73
N ARG A 416 -30.75 -21.52 -3.05
CA ARG A 416 -31.93 -21.23 -2.24
C ARG A 416 -32.79 -22.49 -2.04
N HIS A 417 -32.99 -23.28 -3.10
CA HIS A 417 -33.76 -24.53 -3.00
C HIS A 417 -33.14 -25.51 -2.01
N ILE A 418 -31.82 -25.76 -2.11
CA ILE A 418 -31.09 -26.69 -1.23
C ILE A 418 -31.05 -26.19 0.22
N LEU A 419 -30.89 -24.88 0.42
CA LEU A 419 -30.79 -24.32 1.76
C LEU A 419 -32.14 -24.19 2.46
N SER A 420 -33.23 -23.84 1.78
CA SER A 420 -34.51 -23.58 2.43
C SER A 420 -35.77 -23.76 1.58
N GLY A 421 -35.67 -24.15 0.30
CA GLY A 421 -36.80 -24.17 -0.64
C GLY A 421 -37.35 -25.55 -1.03
N CYS A 422 -36.65 -26.65 -0.75
CA CYS A 422 -37.10 -28.01 -1.02
C CYS A 422 -38.26 -28.45 -0.11
N LYS A 423 -39.42 -28.79 -0.70
CA LYS A 423 -40.62 -29.25 0.03
C LYS A 423 -40.42 -30.58 0.75
N VAL A 424 -39.73 -31.53 0.10
CA VAL A 424 -39.43 -32.85 0.69
C VAL A 424 -38.48 -32.71 1.88
N SER A 425 -37.47 -31.85 1.76
CA SER A 425 -36.54 -31.58 2.86
C SER A 425 -37.22 -30.89 4.06
N LEU A 426 -38.24 -30.07 3.81
CA LEU A 426 -39.07 -29.46 4.86
C LEU A 426 -39.90 -30.53 5.57
N ALA A 427 -40.64 -31.35 4.81
CA ALA A 427 -41.51 -32.41 5.34
C ALA A 427 -40.72 -33.45 6.17
N GLN A 428 -39.49 -33.77 5.74
CA GLN A 428 -38.59 -34.68 6.48
C GLN A 428 -37.94 -34.05 7.73
N GLY A 429 -38.27 -32.80 8.10
CA GLY A 429 -37.74 -32.14 9.29
C GLY A 429 -36.24 -31.75 9.21
N ARG A 430 -35.59 -31.86 8.04
CA ARG A 430 -34.15 -31.55 7.89
C ARG A 430 -33.83 -30.08 8.17
N TYR A 431 -34.80 -29.19 7.95
CA TYR A 431 -34.65 -27.76 8.22
C TYR A 431 -34.64 -27.50 9.72
N THR A 432 -35.60 -28.07 10.44
CA THR A 432 -35.66 -28.06 11.90
C THR A 432 -34.39 -28.63 12.49
N TRP A 433 -33.88 -29.74 11.95
CA TRP A 433 -32.61 -30.31 12.39
C TRP A 433 -31.45 -29.34 12.21
N ARG A 434 -31.23 -28.77 11.01
CA ARG A 434 -30.14 -27.79 10.76
C ARG A 434 -30.29 -26.55 11.65
N HIS A 435 -31.50 -26.03 11.78
CA HIS A 435 -31.82 -24.90 12.64
C HIS A 435 -31.44 -25.20 14.10
N ASN A 436 -31.84 -26.37 14.62
CA ASN A 436 -31.53 -26.79 15.98
C ASN A 436 -30.03 -26.98 16.20
N GLN A 437 -29.27 -27.43 15.20
CA GLN A 437 -27.80 -27.48 15.29
C GLN A 437 -27.19 -26.07 15.44
N VAL A 438 -27.69 -25.08 14.69
CA VAL A 438 -27.24 -23.69 14.84
C VAL A 438 -27.61 -23.14 16.21
N LEU A 439 -28.85 -23.38 16.68
CA LEU A 439 -29.29 -22.97 18.01
C LEU A 439 -28.45 -23.61 19.13
N LYS A 440 -28.08 -24.88 19.01
CA LYS A 440 -27.19 -25.56 19.98
C LYS A 440 -25.83 -24.86 20.07
N CYS A 441 -25.21 -24.53 18.94
CA CYS A 441 -23.95 -23.79 18.92
C CYS A 441 -24.08 -22.39 19.55
N LEU A 442 -25.17 -21.68 19.27
CA LEU A 442 -25.43 -20.37 19.86
C LEU A 442 -25.66 -20.46 21.37
N ALA A 443 -26.48 -21.42 21.81
CA ALA A 443 -26.75 -21.67 23.23
C ALA A 443 -25.46 -21.98 23.99
N ALA A 444 -24.59 -22.83 23.45
CA ALA A 444 -23.28 -23.12 24.04
C ALA A 444 -22.40 -21.87 24.16
N GLY A 445 -22.36 -21.02 23.12
CA GLY A 445 -21.60 -19.78 23.13
C GLY A 445 -22.13 -18.76 24.16
N ILE A 446 -23.45 -18.64 24.26
CA ILE A 446 -24.12 -17.78 25.24
C ILE A 446 -23.85 -18.28 26.66
N GLU A 447 -23.96 -19.58 26.90
CA GLU A 447 -23.73 -20.19 28.20
C GLU A 447 -22.28 -20.01 28.66
N MET A 448 -21.31 -20.24 27.77
CA MET A 448 -19.89 -19.97 28.04
C MET A 448 -19.67 -18.50 28.42
N ARG A 449 -20.32 -17.56 27.71
CA ARG A 449 -20.18 -16.13 28.03
C ARG A 449 -20.86 -15.77 29.34
N ARG A 450 -22.03 -16.35 29.65
CA ARG A 450 -22.74 -16.18 30.92
C ARG A 450 -21.85 -16.61 32.08
N GLN A 451 -21.22 -17.78 31.98
CA GLN A 451 -20.29 -18.30 33.00
C GLN A 451 -19.08 -17.39 33.19
N GLN A 452 -18.47 -16.90 32.12
CA GLN A 452 -17.36 -15.94 32.20
C GLN A 452 -17.76 -14.65 32.93
N VAL A 453 -18.90 -14.06 32.56
CA VAL A 453 -19.38 -12.81 33.17
C VAL A 453 -19.73 -13.02 34.65
N ASN A 454 -20.33 -14.16 34.99
CA ASN A 454 -20.63 -14.50 36.38
C ASN A 454 -19.36 -14.74 37.21
N ALA A 455 -18.29 -15.28 36.61
CA ALA A 455 -17.01 -15.50 37.27
C ALA A 455 -16.19 -14.21 37.46
N GLU A 456 -16.36 -13.20 36.60
CA GLU A 456 -15.63 -11.92 36.67
C GLU A 456 -16.07 -11.00 37.83
N GLY A 457 -17.10 -11.37 38.60
CA GLY A 457 -17.60 -10.59 39.72
C GLY A 457 -18.26 -9.27 39.29
N SER A 458 -19.28 -8.83 40.02
CA SER A 458 -20.01 -7.59 39.69
C SER A 458 -19.18 -6.35 40.02
N HIS A 459 -18.27 -5.93 39.13
CA HIS A 459 -17.76 -4.56 39.17
C HIS A 459 -18.83 -3.61 38.60
N LYS A 460 -19.83 -3.27 39.42
CA LYS A 460 -20.71 -2.13 39.15
C LYS A 460 -19.85 -0.86 39.10
N LYS A 461 -19.46 -0.43 37.91
CA LYS A 461 -19.05 0.97 37.72
C LYS A 461 -20.30 1.80 37.89
N GLY A 462 -20.50 2.36 39.08
CA GLY A 462 -21.50 3.39 39.31
C GLY A 462 -21.31 4.49 38.26
N ILE A 463 -22.39 4.83 37.55
CA ILE A 463 -22.40 6.00 36.69
C ILE A 463 -22.24 7.20 37.62
N GLN A 464 -21.12 7.90 37.51
CA GLN A 464 -20.87 9.09 38.30
C GLN A 464 -21.66 10.24 37.67
N PHE A 465 -22.83 10.54 38.24
CA PHE A 465 -23.61 11.70 37.83
C PHE A 465 -22.85 12.98 38.20
N VAL A 466 -22.67 13.86 37.22
CA VAL A 466 -22.03 15.16 37.39
C VAL A 466 -23.14 16.21 37.46
N ARG A 467 -23.09 17.11 38.45
CA ARG A 467 -24.13 18.14 38.63
C ARG A 467 -24.07 19.17 37.50
N GLU A 468 -25.20 19.84 37.26
CA GLU A 468 -25.29 20.93 36.29
C GLU A 468 -24.24 22.01 36.59
N GLY A 469 -23.39 22.31 35.60
CA GLY A 469 -22.27 23.26 35.71
C GLY A 469 -20.89 22.64 35.98
N GLU A 470 -20.77 21.37 36.39
CA GLU A 470 -19.47 20.71 36.56
C GLU A 470 -18.97 20.05 35.25
N LYS A 471 -17.69 20.27 34.93
CA LYS A 471 -17.03 19.61 33.78
C LYS A 471 -16.53 18.22 34.19
N SER A 472 -17.07 17.16 33.57
CA SER A 472 -16.54 15.80 33.75
C SER A 472 -15.08 15.71 33.25
N LYS A 473 -14.22 14.99 33.97
CA LYS A 473 -12.88 14.63 33.47
C LYS A 473 -13.06 13.64 32.32
N SER A 474 -12.97 14.14 31.08
CA SER A 474 -13.15 13.31 29.89
C SER A 474 -12.15 12.16 29.87
N ARG A 475 -12.69 10.93 29.91
CA ARG A 475 -11.90 9.73 29.63
C ARG A 475 -11.55 9.81 28.14
N LYS A 476 -10.25 9.96 27.80
CA LYS A 476 -9.79 9.90 26.40
C LYS A 476 -10.34 8.64 25.75
N VAL A 477 -11.35 8.81 24.91
CA VAL A 477 -11.82 7.76 24.01
C VAL A 477 -10.62 7.45 23.11
N LYS A 478 -10.04 6.25 23.24
CA LYS A 478 -9.15 5.73 22.21
C LYS A 478 -10.02 5.53 20.97
N GLU A 479 -10.07 6.54 20.11
CA GLU A 479 -10.49 6.36 18.73
C GLU A 479 -9.57 5.30 18.12
N TYR A 480 -10.09 4.09 17.94
CA TYR A 480 -9.48 3.13 17.03
C TYR A 480 -9.67 3.67 15.62
N TYR A 481 -8.76 4.55 15.22
CA TYR A 481 -8.50 4.77 13.80
C TYR A 481 -8.07 3.42 13.21
N THR A 482 -8.94 2.78 12.44
CA THR A 482 -8.52 1.89 11.35
C THR A 482 -7.94 2.76 10.23
N GLY A 483 -6.88 3.48 10.55
CA GLY A 483 -5.99 4.15 9.64
C GLY A 483 -4.72 3.33 9.59
N SER A 484 -4.43 2.79 8.42
CA SER A 484 -3.16 2.18 8.02
C SER A 484 -1.93 2.83 8.70
N LYS A 485 -1.51 2.27 9.83
CA LYS A 485 -0.13 2.26 10.31
C LYS A 485 0.38 0.84 10.08
N GLY A 486 1.15 0.65 9.02
CA GLY A 486 2.03 -0.50 8.93
C GLY A 486 2.99 -0.42 10.10
N LEU A 487 3.14 -1.54 10.84
CA LEU A 487 4.20 -1.71 11.81
C LEU A 487 5.56 -1.49 11.11
N ALA A 488 6.25 -0.42 11.51
CA ALA A 488 7.62 -0.58 11.95
C ALA A 488 7.58 -1.24 13.35
N ASP A 489 8.64 -1.94 13.72
CA ASP A 489 8.80 -2.76 14.94
C ASP A 489 8.20 -4.17 14.90
N ALA A 490 8.75 -5.00 14.02
CA ALA A 490 8.97 -6.41 14.31
C ALA A 490 10.46 -6.72 14.01
N GLY A 491 11.31 -6.38 14.98
CA GLY A 491 12.77 -6.51 14.87
C GLY A 491 13.41 -6.47 16.25
N ARG A 492 12.99 -7.35 17.15
CA ARG A 492 13.75 -7.67 18.37
C ARG A 492 13.33 -9.05 18.91
N CYS A 493 13.77 -10.11 18.22
CA CYS A 493 13.93 -11.41 18.87
C CYS A 493 15.23 -11.32 19.70
N GLY A 494 15.08 -11.10 21.01
CA GLY A 494 16.14 -11.30 21.98
C GLY A 494 15.70 -12.42 22.92
N GLY A 495 16.17 -13.64 22.64
CA GLY A 495 15.99 -14.77 23.55
C GLY A 495 16.72 -14.52 24.86
N LYS A 496 16.02 -14.62 25.98
CA LYS A 496 16.65 -14.87 27.27
C LYS A 496 16.80 -16.37 27.41
N VAL A 497 18.03 -16.84 27.26
CA VAL A 497 18.47 -18.18 27.67
C VAL A 497 18.50 -18.16 29.20
N GLY A 498 17.61 -18.91 29.84
CA GLY A 498 17.67 -19.16 31.28
C GLY A 498 18.64 -20.30 31.56
N GLY A 499 19.75 -19.99 32.22
CA GLY A 499 20.63 -20.98 32.86
C GLY A 499 20.07 -21.44 34.21
N PRO A 500 20.47 -22.62 34.71
CA PRO A 500 19.72 -23.37 35.71
C PRO A 500 19.98 -22.88 37.14
N SER A 501 18.91 -22.77 37.95
CA SER A 501 19.01 -22.60 39.40
C SER A 501 19.30 -23.94 40.07
N ARG A 502 20.51 -24.07 40.64
CA ARG A 502 20.80 -25.04 41.70
C ARG A 502 20.21 -24.55 43.03
N ASN A 503 19.77 -25.53 43.82
CA ASN A 503 19.61 -25.61 45.27
C ASN A 503 18.20 -26.13 45.61
N SER A 504 18.06 -27.45 45.82
CA SER A 504 18.35 -28.17 47.07
C SER A 504 17.43 -27.69 48.19
N TYR A 505 16.46 -28.52 48.58
CA TYR A 505 16.16 -28.84 49.98
C TYR A 505 15.39 -30.18 49.97
N HIS A 506 15.67 -30.96 51.01
CA HIS A 506 15.15 -32.28 51.40
C HIS A 506 13.86 -32.81 50.76
#